data_AF-A0A496ZTJ9-F1
#
_entry.id   AF-A0A496ZTJ9-F1
#
_cell.length_a   1.000
_cell.length_b   1.000
_cell.length_c   1.000
_cell.angle_alpha   90.00
_cell.angle_beta   90.00
_cell.angle_gamma   90.00
#
_symmetry.space_group_name_H-M   'P 1'
#
loop_
_entity.id
_entity.type
_entity.pdbx_description
1 polymer ?
#
loop_
_entity_poly.entity_id
_entity_poly.type
_entity_poly.pdbx_seq_one_letter_code
_entity_poly.pdbx_strand_id
1 'polypeptide(L)'
;MKKFIVFIFLYLLSSNLIAEQIHILYTNDLLCGKENTQYKKLAYLTVLTDSLKNEYQNVVIVGNGNNFCGDSLLSRIISQTMNRIGYDVVMTGTKEFSNGLDEYLSALDNIDFPVVVSNLRFDINHKNLHKIRENLIIERDGVKLGFFGLLSPDFPHLTVTDKRYQFRFDYQNEAKEQIEKLQKDSVNIKIAITQFDKKFNIELAENVEGIDIILCGDPITRNQGIRKIISPDSNITYIVWIDNNKYFGDLLIDIEQKKIHKVEWQKIPLLDDISDKIDILDLLKND
;
A
#
# COMPACT_ATOMS: atom_id res chain seq x y z
N MET A 1 -52.40 47.90 -17.40
CA MET A 1 -51.21 47.07 -17.72
C MET A 1 -50.42 46.82 -16.43
N LYS A 2 -50.60 45.66 -15.77
CA LYS A 2 -49.82 45.27 -14.58
C LYS A 2 -48.63 44.43 -15.05
N LYS A 3 -47.40 44.89 -14.81
CA LYS A 3 -46.17 44.13 -15.09
C LYS A 3 -45.98 43.08 -14.00
N PHE A 4 -46.01 41.81 -14.38
CA PHE A 4 -45.60 40.71 -13.51
C PHE A 4 -44.07 40.62 -13.57
N ILE A 5 -43.41 40.85 -12.44
CA ILE A 5 -41.98 40.55 -12.26
C ILE A 5 -41.91 39.11 -11.78
N VAL A 6 -41.42 38.21 -12.63
CA VAL A 6 -41.13 36.82 -12.26
C VAL A 6 -39.75 36.82 -11.59
N PHE A 7 -39.72 36.64 -10.27
CA PHE A 7 -38.49 36.30 -9.55
C PHE A 7 -38.17 34.82 -9.81
N ILE A 8 -37.19 34.57 -10.67
CA ILE A 8 -36.57 33.24 -10.79
C ILE A 8 -35.69 33.07 -9.55
N PHE A 9 -36.17 32.30 -8.57
CA PHE A 9 -35.35 31.81 -7.47
C PHE A 9 -34.40 30.77 -8.05
N LEU A 10 -33.18 31.18 -8.38
CA LEU A 10 -32.08 30.28 -8.67
C LEU A 10 -31.71 29.59 -7.35
N TYR A 11 -32.26 28.40 -7.10
CA TYR A 11 -31.76 27.51 -6.05
C TYR A 11 -30.34 27.11 -6.44
N LEU A 12 -29.35 27.86 -5.96
CA LEU A 12 -28.00 27.35 -5.80
C LEU A 12 -28.11 26.16 -4.84
N LEU A 13 -28.20 24.95 -5.38
CA LEU A 13 -27.83 23.76 -4.62
C LEU A 13 -26.37 23.97 -4.23
N SER A 14 -26.14 24.49 -3.04
CA SER A 14 -24.89 24.22 -2.34
C SER A 14 -24.92 22.72 -2.08
N SER A 15 -24.36 21.94 -3.00
CA SER A 15 -23.93 20.59 -2.68
C SER A 15 -23.01 20.76 -1.49
N ASN A 16 -23.47 20.38 -0.30
CA ASN A 16 -22.54 20.07 0.77
C ASN A 16 -21.66 18.97 0.16
N LEU A 17 -20.44 19.31 -0.26
CA LEU A 17 -19.48 18.31 -0.68
C LEU A 17 -19.21 17.51 0.59
N ILE A 18 -19.78 16.31 0.65
CA ILE A 18 -19.46 15.37 1.71
C ILE A 18 -18.00 14.97 1.46
N ALA A 19 -17.15 15.10 2.49
CA ALA A 19 -15.79 14.61 2.41
C ALA A 19 -15.85 13.09 2.22
N GLU A 20 -15.19 12.59 1.18
CA GLU A 20 -15.06 11.16 0.91
C GLU A 20 -13.97 10.63 1.85
N GLN A 21 -14.30 9.60 2.62
CA GLN A 21 -13.35 8.96 3.54
C GLN A 21 -12.87 7.66 2.94
N ILE A 22 -11.56 7.44 2.89
CA ILE A 22 -10.96 6.18 2.46
C ILE A 22 -9.96 5.72 3.52
N HIS A 23 -10.12 4.47 3.97
CA HIS A 23 -9.15 3.79 4.82
C HIS A 23 -8.16 3.03 3.95
N ILE A 24 -6.89 3.43 4.01
CA ILE A 24 -5.78 2.65 3.47
C ILE A 24 -5.23 1.81 4.61
N LEU A 25 -5.63 0.54 4.61
CA LEU A 25 -5.17 -0.45 5.56
C LEU A 25 -3.92 -1.12 5.00
N TYR A 26 -2.85 -1.24 5.80
CA TYR A 26 -1.59 -1.72 5.24
C TYR A 26 -0.72 -2.51 6.21
N THR A 27 0.05 -3.43 5.63
CA THR A 27 1.01 -4.27 6.34
C THR A 27 2.40 -4.06 5.79
N ASN A 28 3.42 -4.23 6.62
CA ASN A 28 4.82 -4.14 6.22
C ASN A 28 5.61 -5.31 6.81
N ASP A 29 6.30 -6.05 5.95
CA ASP A 29 7.18 -7.17 6.33
C ASP A 29 6.49 -8.13 7.31
N LEU A 30 5.25 -8.47 6.97
CA LEU A 30 4.30 -9.03 7.93
C LEU A 30 4.69 -10.44 8.38
N LEU A 31 5.41 -11.22 7.55
CA LEU A 31 5.38 -12.67 7.68
C LEU A 31 6.74 -13.39 7.55
N CYS A 32 7.85 -12.65 7.52
CA CYS A 32 9.20 -13.23 7.57
C CYS A 32 9.65 -13.49 9.02
N GLY A 33 9.38 -14.68 9.57
CA GLY A 33 9.69 -14.98 10.98
C GLY A 33 9.38 -16.43 11.39
N LYS A 34 9.38 -16.73 12.70
CA LYS A 34 9.15 -18.09 13.21
C LYS A 34 7.73 -18.59 12.89
N GLU A 35 7.63 -19.80 12.33
CA GLU A 35 6.41 -20.38 11.74
C GLU A 35 5.15 -20.32 12.63
N ASN A 36 5.22 -20.79 13.88
CA ASN A 36 4.05 -20.83 14.79
C ASN A 36 3.47 -19.44 15.12
N THR A 37 4.32 -18.42 15.18
CA THR A 37 3.89 -17.04 15.38
C THR A 37 3.14 -16.52 14.15
N GLN A 38 3.55 -16.95 12.96
CA GLN A 38 2.95 -16.47 11.71
C GLN A 38 1.52 -16.96 11.52
N TYR A 39 1.21 -18.21 11.84
CA TYR A 39 -0.18 -18.70 11.71
C TYR A 39 -1.17 -17.93 12.59
N LYS A 40 -0.77 -17.58 13.83
CA LYS A 40 -1.61 -16.77 14.73
C LYS A 40 -1.81 -15.36 14.17
N LYS A 41 -0.76 -14.73 13.65
CA LYS A 41 -0.84 -13.39 13.03
C LYS A 41 -1.72 -13.38 11.80
N LEU A 42 -1.60 -14.40 10.95
CA LEU A 42 -2.44 -14.58 9.77
C LEU A 42 -3.93 -14.72 10.12
N ALA A 43 -4.24 -15.54 11.12
CA ALA A 43 -5.61 -15.71 11.59
C ALA A 43 -6.17 -14.39 12.14
N TYR A 44 -5.43 -13.71 13.01
CA TYR A 44 -5.85 -12.42 13.56
C TYR A 44 -6.02 -11.35 12.51
N LEU A 45 -5.09 -11.26 11.56
CA LEU A 45 -5.19 -10.32 10.46
C LEU A 45 -6.46 -10.56 9.63
N THR A 46 -6.82 -11.83 9.40
CA THR A 46 -8.06 -12.18 8.68
C THR A 46 -9.29 -11.66 9.43
N VAL A 47 -9.39 -11.90 10.74
CA VAL A 47 -10.51 -11.43 11.56
C VAL A 47 -10.54 -9.90 11.64
N LEU A 48 -9.39 -9.27 11.87
CA LEU A 48 -9.26 -7.82 11.94
C LEU A 48 -9.69 -7.17 10.64
N THR A 49 -9.24 -7.69 9.49
CA THR A 49 -9.60 -7.13 8.18
C THR A 49 -11.06 -7.35 7.83
N ASP A 50 -11.65 -8.50 8.17
CA ASP A 50 -13.09 -8.73 8.01
C ASP A 50 -13.91 -7.73 8.86
N SER A 51 -13.51 -7.50 10.12
CA SER A 51 -14.14 -6.52 11.02
C SER A 51 -14.05 -5.09 10.47
N LEU A 52 -12.86 -4.64 10.08
CA LEU A 52 -12.66 -3.29 9.53
C LEU A 52 -13.38 -3.10 8.19
N LYS A 53 -13.48 -4.13 7.36
CA LYS A 53 -14.26 -4.10 6.11
C LYS A 53 -15.77 -4.00 6.35
N ASN A 54 -16.26 -4.51 7.48
CA ASN A 54 -17.67 -4.36 7.86
C ASN A 54 -17.96 -2.98 8.48
N GLU A 55 -16.97 -2.38 9.15
CA GLU A 55 -17.09 -1.05 9.77
C GLU A 55 -16.90 0.09 8.76
N TYR A 56 -15.94 -0.03 7.85
CA TYR A 56 -15.54 1.02 6.93
C TYR A 56 -16.14 0.85 5.54
N GLN A 57 -16.75 1.91 5.02
CA GLN A 57 -17.39 1.88 3.70
C GLN A 57 -16.38 1.77 2.54
N ASN A 58 -15.26 2.50 2.62
CA ASN A 58 -14.27 2.57 1.56
C ASN A 58 -12.91 2.13 2.09
N VAL A 59 -12.54 0.88 1.79
CA VAL A 59 -11.27 0.29 2.21
C VAL A 59 -10.40 -0.05 1.00
N VAL A 60 -9.10 0.20 1.14
CA VAL A 60 -8.05 -0.35 0.29
C VAL A 60 -7.03 -1.06 1.16
N ILE A 61 -6.76 -2.33 0.87
CA ILE A 61 -5.75 -3.12 1.60
C ILE A 61 -4.45 -3.19 0.79
N VAL A 62 -3.35 -2.75 1.41
CA VAL A 62 -2.02 -2.61 0.79
C VAL A 62 -0.99 -3.50 1.48
N GLY A 63 -0.27 -4.32 0.71
CA GLY A 63 0.88 -5.09 1.20
C GLY A 63 2.17 -4.37 0.85
N ASN A 64 2.90 -3.87 1.84
CA ASN A 64 4.11 -3.08 1.63
C ASN A 64 5.38 -3.95 1.55
N GLY A 65 5.40 -4.95 0.67
CA GLY A 65 6.57 -5.82 0.43
C GLY A 65 6.98 -6.73 1.60
N ASN A 66 7.90 -7.65 1.30
CA ASN A 66 8.43 -8.65 2.24
C ASN A 66 7.32 -9.52 2.85
N ASN A 67 6.34 -9.92 2.05
CA ASN A 67 5.16 -10.65 2.51
C ASN A 67 5.32 -12.16 2.36
N PHE A 68 5.93 -12.64 1.26
CA PHE A 68 6.07 -14.09 1.00
C PHE A 68 7.54 -14.49 1.10
N CYS A 69 7.93 -14.93 2.27
CA CYS A 69 9.32 -15.21 2.64
C CYS A 69 9.33 -16.42 3.60
N GLY A 70 10.04 -17.47 3.21
CA GLY A 70 10.03 -18.75 3.92
C GLY A 70 10.24 -19.91 2.97
N ASP A 71 10.01 -21.13 3.46
CA ASP A 71 9.89 -22.28 2.56
C ASP A 71 8.59 -22.21 1.74
N SER A 72 8.51 -23.06 0.71
CA SER A 72 7.39 -23.09 -0.22
C SER A 72 6.02 -23.31 0.44
N LEU A 73 5.95 -23.97 1.62
CA LEU A 73 4.68 -24.23 2.30
C LEU A 73 4.17 -22.98 3.01
N LEU A 74 5.01 -22.34 3.83
CA LEU A 74 4.65 -21.12 4.53
C LEU A 74 4.30 -20.01 3.53
N SER A 75 5.11 -19.83 2.49
CA SER A 75 4.86 -18.86 1.42
C SER A 75 3.48 -19.06 0.76
N ARG A 76 3.09 -20.31 0.52
CA ARG A 76 1.76 -20.63 -0.03
C ARG A 76 0.63 -20.33 0.95
N ILE A 77 0.77 -20.65 2.24
CA ILE A 77 -0.24 -20.36 3.26
C ILE A 77 -0.45 -18.84 3.39
N ILE A 78 0.65 -18.08 3.37
CA ILE A 78 0.62 -16.62 3.39
C ILE A 78 -0.13 -16.10 2.15
N SER A 79 0.22 -16.58 0.95
CA SER A 79 -0.42 -16.21 -0.31
C SER A 79 -1.93 -16.45 -0.28
N GLN A 80 -2.34 -17.65 0.16
CA GLN A 80 -3.76 -18.01 0.29
C GLN A 80 -4.50 -17.14 1.31
N THR A 81 -3.84 -16.81 2.42
CA THR A 81 -4.44 -15.92 3.43
C THR A 81 -4.60 -14.52 2.90
N MET A 82 -3.60 -13.98 2.19
CA MET A 82 -3.70 -12.66 1.56
C MET A 82 -4.76 -12.62 0.45
N ASN A 83 -4.96 -13.71 -0.30
CA ASN A 83 -6.08 -13.82 -1.24
C ASN A 83 -7.44 -13.78 -0.50
N ARG A 84 -7.57 -14.50 0.63
CA ARG A 84 -8.80 -14.51 1.45
C ARG A 84 -9.07 -13.16 2.12
N ILE A 85 -8.03 -12.48 2.57
CA ILE A 85 -8.13 -11.11 3.08
C ILE A 85 -8.56 -10.17 1.96
N GLY A 86 -8.15 -10.44 0.72
CA GLY A 86 -8.46 -9.60 -0.44
C GLY A 86 -7.63 -8.33 -0.43
N TYR A 87 -6.30 -8.50 -0.48
CA TYR A 87 -5.37 -7.40 -0.74
C TYR A 87 -5.66 -6.79 -2.11
N ASP A 88 -5.75 -5.47 -2.18
CA ASP A 88 -6.02 -4.75 -3.43
C ASP A 88 -4.73 -4.50 -4.23
N VAL A 89 -3.62 -4.28 -3.53
CA VAL A 89 -2.30 -4.08 -4.13
C VAL A 89 -1.21 -4.54 -3.18
N VAL A 90 -0.21 -5.24 -3.71
CA VAL A 90 0.97 -5.64 -2.97
C VAL A 90 2.21 -5.14 -3.70
N MET A 91 3.17 -4.57 -2.99
CA MET A 91 4.46 -4.21 -3.56
C MET A 91 5.40 -5.42 -3.50
N THR A 92 6.23 -5.60 -4.53
CA THR A 92 7.39 -6.49 -4.44
C THR A 92 8.39 -5.95 -3.41
N GLY A 93 8.86 -6.74 -2.45
CA GLY A 93 9.93 -6.37 -1.54
C GLY A 93 11.29 -6.99 -1.86
N THR A 94 12.26 -6.76 -0.97
CA THR A 94 13.61 -7.32 -1.09
C THR A 94 13.62 -8.82 -0.74
N LYS A 95 12.88 -9.23 0.29
CA LYS A 95 12.89 -10.60 0.81
C LYS A 95 12.22 -11.61 -0.11
N GLU A 96 11.35 -11.15 -1.01
CA GLU A 96 10.80 -11.99 -2.09
C GLU A 96 11.90 -12.62 -2.97
N PHE A 97 13.08 -11.98 -3.07
CA PHE A 97 14.22 -12.48 -3.86
C PHE A 97 15.27 -13.20 -3.01
N SER A 98 15.05 -13.43 -1.71
CA SER A 98 16.05 -14.07 -0.84
C SER A 98 16.41 -15.50 -1.29
N ASN A 99 15.45 -16.22 -1.87
CA ASN A 99 15.64 -17.57 -2.42
C ASN A 99 15.86 -17.57 -3.95
N GLY A 100 16.08 -16.39 -4.55
CA GLY A 100 16.23 -16.22 -5.99
C GLY A 100 14.92 -15.98 -6.74
N LEU A 101 15.04 -15.62 -8.02
CA LEU A 101 13.91 -15.21 -8.86
C LEU A 101 12.88 -16.33 -9.07
N ASP A 102 13.30 -17.58 -9.17
CA ASP A 102 12.36 -18.69 -9.43
C ASP A 102 11.37 -18.91 -8.29
N GLU A 103 11.78 -18.70 -7.04
CA GLU A 103 10.88 -18.76 -5.88
C GLU A 103 9.88 -17.59 -5.90
N TYR A 104 10.34 -16.39 -6.25
CA TYR A 104 9.45 -15.24 -6.43
C TYR A 104 8.40 -15.49 -7.52
N LEU A 105 8.83 -16.03 -8.68
CA LEU A 105 7.91 -16.36 -9.77
C LEU A 105 6.92 -17.47 -9.38
N SER A 106 7.37 -18.47 -8.61
CA SER A 106 6.51 -19.50 -8.04
C SER A 106 5.47 -18.91 -7.07
N ALA A 107 5.84 -17.91 -6.26
CA ALA A 107 4.89 -17.22 -5.40
C ALA A 107 3.75 -16.55 -6.21
N LEU A 108 4.04 -16.03 -7.42
CA LEU A 108 3.01 -15.45 -8.30
C LEU A 108 1.93 -16.46 -8.73
N ASP A 109 2.22 -17.76 -8.66
CA ASP A 109 1.24 -18.82 -8.97
C ASP A 109 0.19 -18.98 -7.87
N ASN A 110 0.44 -18.46 -6.67
CA ASN A 110 -0.40 -18.65 -5.50
C ASN A 110 -1.18 -17.39 -5.08
N ILE A 111 -0.97 -16.24 -5.76
CA ILE A 111 -1.62 -14.97 -5.43
C ILE A 111 -2.71 -14.60 -6.44
N ASP A 112 -3.78 -13.95 -5.99
CA ASP A 112 -4.88 -13.49 -6.85
C ASP A 112 -4.88 -11.96 -7.04
N PHE A 113 -4.06 -11.25 -6.27
CA PHE A 113 -3.94 -9.79 -6.31
C PHE A 113 -2.82 -9.31 -7.24
N PRO A 114 -2.91 -8.07 -7.75
CA PRO A 114 -1.84 -7.45 -8.50
C PRO A 114 -0.66 -7.08 -7.60
N VAL A 115 0.53 -7.12 -8.20
CA VAL A 115 1.79 -6.71 -7.58
C VAL A 115 2.32 -5.47 -8.28
N VAL A 116 2.85 -4.49 -7.54
CA VAL A 116 3.49 -3.30 -8.10
C VAL A 116 4.98 -3.23 -7.82
N VAL A 117 5.77 -2.98 -8.86
CA VAL A 117 7.17 -2.57 -8.77
C VAL A 117 7.55 -1.80 -10.04
N SER A 118 7.93 -0.55 -9.86
CA SER A 118 8.18 0.39 -10.94
C SER A 118 9.63 0.41 -11.34
N ASN A 119 10.60 0.02 -10.50
CA ASN A 119 12.03 0.07 -10.85
C ASN A 119 12.66 -1.31 -11.11
N LEU A 120 11.84 -2.32 -11.42
CA LEU A 120 12.29 -3.59 -12.01
C LEU A 120 11.67 -3.78 -13.39
N ARG A 121 12.45 -4.26 -14.35
CA ARG A 121 11.97 -4.70 -15.68
C ARG A 121 12.32 -6.16 -15.86
N PHE A 122 11.32 -6.99 -16.05
CA PHE A 122 11.48 -8.43 -16.27
C PHE A 122 11.53 -8.71 -17.78
N ASP A 123 12.52 -9.46 -18.22
CA ASP A 123 12.64 -9.92 -19.61
C ASP A 123 12.58 -11.45 -19.63
N ILE A 124 11.39 -11.98 -19.31
CA ILE A 124 11.13 -13.41 -19.20
C ILE A 124 9.72 -13.74 -19.67
N ASN A 125 9.54 -15.00 -20.08
CA ASN A 125 8.22 -15.55 -20.31
C ASN A 125 7.77 -16.33 -19.07
N HIS A 126 6.84 -15.75 -18.30
CA HIS A 126 6.19 -16.42 -17.16
C HIS A 126 4.67 -16.18 -17.21
N LYS A 127 3.87 -17.24 -17.06
CA LYS A 127 2.41 -17.18 -17.21
C LYS A 127 1.74 -16.11 -16.34
N ASN A 128 2.26 -15.88 -15.14
CA ASN A 128 1.72 -14.95 -14.15
C ASN A 128 2.49 -13.61 -14.07
N LEU A 129 3.40 -13.33 -15.02
CA LEU A 129 4.16 -12.07 -15.01
C LEU A 129 3.25 -10.85 -15.16
N HIS A 130 2.10 -10.99 -15.84
CA HIS A 130 1.09 -9.95 -16.01
C HIS A 130 0.48 -9.45 -14.68
N LYS A 131 0.66 -10.18 -13.57
CA LYS A 131 0.28 -9.73 -12.22
C LYS A 131 1.20 -8.63 -11.71
N ILE A 132 2.46 -8.60 -12.15
CA ILE A 132 3.41 -7.54 -11.83
C ILE A 132 3.17 -6.36 -12.78
N ARG A 133 2.96 -5.19 -12.20
CA ARG A 133 2.70 -3.94 -12.92
C ARG A 133 3.63 -2.85 -12.43
N GLU A 134 3.94 -1.88 -13.29
CA GLU A 134 4.68 -0.70 -12.85
C GLU A 134 3.84 0.21 -11.95
N ASN A 135 2.52 0.27 -12.21
CA ASN A 135 1.56 0.98 -11.39
C ASN A 135 0.17 0.29 -11.47
N LEU A 136 -0.73 0.71 -10.58
CA LEU A 136 -2.11 0.24 -10.50
C LEU A 136 -3.03 1.39 -10.10
N ILE A 137 -4.20 1.50 -10.73
CA ILE A 137 -5.25 2.43 -10.32
C ILE A 137 -6.38 1.65 -9.69
N ILE A 138 -6.78 2.06 -8.49
CA ILE A 138 -7.94 1.54 -7.76
C ILE A 138 -8.91 2.69 -7.56
N GLU A 139 -10.19 2.46 -7.87
CA GLU A 139 -11.25 3.45 -7.65
C GLU A 139 -12.08 3.06 -6.42
N ARG A 140 -12.35 4.04 -5.55
CA ARG A 140 -13.25 3.95 -4.40
C ARG A 140 -14.05 5.24 -4.32
N ASP A 141 -15.37 5.12 -4.27
CA ASP A 141 -16.28 6.27 -4.15
C ASP A 141 -16.02 7.39 -5.18
N GLY A 142 -15.67 7.03 -6.43
CA GLY A 142 -15.35 8.00 -7.48
C GLY A 142 -13.96 8.67 -7.39
N VAL A 143 -13.16 8.30 -6.39
CA VAL A 143 -11.75 8.69 -6.23
C VAL A 143 -10.83 7.65 -6.83
N LYS A 144 -9.98 8.08 -7.76
CA LYS A 144 -8.90 7.26 -8.32
C LYS A 144 -7.64 7.38 -7.48
N LEU A 145 -7.23 6.26 -6.90
CA LEU A 145 -5.98 6.08 -6.16
C LEU A 145 -4.98 5.36 -7.07
N GLY A 146 -3.83 5.98 -7.34
CA GLY A 146 -2.77 5.41 -8.17
C GLY A 146 -1.61 4.95 -7.30
N PHE A 147 -1.26 3.67 -7.40
CA PHE A 147 -0.20 3.02 -6.63
C PHE A 147 0.97 2.67 -7.53
N PHE A 148 2.19 2.92 -7.07
CA PHE A 148 3.41 2.50 -7.74
C PHE A 148 4.48 2.11 -6.70
N GLY A 149 5.35 1.15 -7.03
CA GLY A 149 6.26 0.52 -6.07
C GLY A 149 7.72 0.86 -6.32
N LEU A 150 8.51 1.23 -5.32
CA LEU A 150 9.95 1.49 -5.49
C LEU A 150 10.82 0.73 -4.49
N LEU A 151 11.72 -0.11 -5.02
CA LEU A 151 12.75 -0.81 -4.26
C LEU A 151 13.96 0.09 -4.01
N SER A 152 14.55 0.04 -2.81
CA SER A 152 15.73 0.85 -2.45
C SER A 152 16.87 0.72 -3.47
N PRO A 153 17.67 1.77 -3.70
CA PRO A 153 18.94 1.65 -4.42
C PRO A 153 19.86 0.53 -3.91
N ASP A 154 19.74 0.15 -2.64
CA ASP A 154 20.49 -0.93 -2.01
C ASP A 154 19.96 -2.34 -2.37
N PHE A 155 18.83 -2.45 -3.09
CA PHE A 155 18.19 -3.71 -3.45
C PHE A 155 19.16 -4.78 -4.00
N PRO A 156 20.09 -4.47 -4.94
CA PRO A 156 21.05 -5.46 -5.44
C PRO A 156 22.03 -5.99 -4.38
N HIS A 157 22.22 -5.27 -3.27
CA HIS A 157 23.07 -5.67 -2.15
C HIS A 157 22.30 -6.46 -1.08
N LEU A 158 20.97 -6.39 -1.09
CA LEU A 158 20.09 -7.04 -0.11
C LEU A 158 19.51 -8.37 -0.61
N THR A 159 19.75 -8.74 -1.87
CA THR A 159 19.05 -9.84 -2.54
C THR A 159 19.97 -10.70 -3.40
N VAL A 160 19.48 -11.86 -3.83
CA VAL A 160 20.13 -12.65 -4.88
C VAL A 160 19.79 -12.04 -6.23
N THR A 161 20.78 -11.45 -6.89
CA THR A 161 20.59 -10.85 -8.21
C THR A 161 20.48 -11.88 -9.32
N ASP A 162 19.66 -11.58 -10.33
CA ASP A 162 19.44 -12.43 -11.52
C ASP A 162 19.53 -11.57 -12.79
N LYS A 163 20.02 -12.15 -13.89
CA LYS A 163 20.15 -11.48 -15.19
C LYS A 163 18.82 -11.32 -15.93
N ARG A 164 17.78 -12.02 -15.49
CA ARG A 164 16.43 -12.05 -16.08
C ARG A 164 15.58 -10.82 -15.74
N TYR A 165 16.09 -9.93 -14.91
CA TYR A 165 15.50 -8.61 -14.69
C TYR A 165 16.58 -7.53 -14.70
N GLN A 166 16.16 -6.31 -15.02
CA GLN A 166 16.97 -5.11 -14.90
C GLN A 166 16.43 -4.23 -13.79
N PHE A 167 17.31 -3.81 -12.88
CA PHE A 167 17.01 -2.83 -11.84
C PHE A 167 17.35 -1.42 -12.31
N ARG A 168 16.41 -0.47 -12.17
CA ARG A 168 16.64 0.95 -12.46
C ARG A 168 16.99 1.67 -11.15
N PHE A 169 18.26 2.03 -11.01
CA PHE A 169 18.80 2.66 -9.78
C PHE A 169 18.24 4.07 -9.51
N ASP A 170 17.91 4.82 -10.56
CA ASP A 170 17.35 6.17 -10.44
C ASP A 170 15.85 6.09 -10.08
N TYR A 171 15.60 5.87 -8.80
CA TYR A 171 14.26 5.74 -8.24
C TYR A 171 13.46 7.04 -8.32
N GLN A 172 14.12 8.21 -8.35
CA GLN A 172 13.47 9.51 -8.47
C GLN A 172 12.95 9.72 -9.88
N ASN A 173 13.75 9.41 -10.90
CA ASN A 173 13.29 9.46 -12.29
C ASN A 173 12.18 8.44 -12.54
N GLU A 174 12.29 7.22 -11.98
CA GLU A 174 11.20 6.25 -12.08
C GLU A 174 9.90 6.77 -11.42
N ALA A 175 9.98 7.39 -10.24
CA ALA A 175 8.81 8.01 -9.60
C ALA A 175 8.16 9.07 -10.50
N LYS A 176 8.97 9.96 -11.11
CA LYS A 176 8.49 10.98 -12.04
C LYS A 176 7.76 10.37 -13.24
N GLU A 177 8.34 9.34 -13.86
CA GLU A 177 7.71 8.61 -14.97
C GLU A 177 6.34 8.01 -14.56
N GLN A 178 6.23 7.46 -13.35
CA GLN A 178 4.96 6.91 -12.86
C GLN A 178 3.93 8.00 -12.54
N ILE A 179 4.36 9.12 -11.96
CA ILE A 179 3.49 10.27 -11.68
C ILE A 179 2.90 10.83 -12.97
N GLU A 180 3.71 10.99 -14.02
CA GLU A 180 3.24 11.43 -15.34
C GLU A 180 2.19 10.47 -15.94
N LYS A 181 2.42 9.15 -15.84
CA LYS A 181 1.44 8.14 -16.29
C LYS A 181 0.12 8.26 -15.52
N LEU A 182 0.19 8.29 -14.20
CA LEU A 182 -1.00 8.40 -13.34
C LEU A 182 -1.74 9.74 -13.54
N GLN A 183 -1.02 10.84 -13.81
CA GLN A 183 -1.62 12.13 -14.16
C GLN A 183 -2.39 12.05 -15.49
N LYS A 184 -1.85 11.38 -16.52
CA LYS A 184 -2.56 11.18 -17.80
C LYS A 184 -3.86 10.40 -17.61
N ASP A 185 -3.89 9.49 -16.65
CA ASP A 185 -5.09 8.70 -16.30
C ASP A 185 -6.06 9.43 -15.34
N SER A 186 -5.79 10.71 -15.05
CA SER A 186 -6.59 11.56 -14.16
C SER A 186 -6.71 11.00 -12.74
N VAL A 187 -5.64 10.38 -12.24
CA VAL A 187 -5.54 9.89 -10.86
C VAL A 187 -5.58 11.05 -9.89
N ASN A 188 -6.41 10.89 -8.85
CA ASN A 188 -6.65 11.91 -7.83
C ASN A 188 -5.56 11.90 -6.77
N ILE A 189 -5.29 10.72 -6.20
CA ILE A 189 -4.28 10.55 -5.14
C ILE A 189 -3.20 9.58 -5.64
N LYS A 190 -1.93 10.00 -5.62
CA LYS A 190 -0.76 9.25 -6.06
C LYS A 190 0.02 8.75 -4.84
N ILE A 191 0.14 7.43 -4.73
CA ILE A 191 0.66 6.72 -3.56
C ILE A 191 1.89 5.92 -4.00
N ALA A 192 3.06 6.31 -3.49
CA ALA A 192 4.28 5.53 -3.60
C ALA A 192 4.30 4.49 -2.49
N ILE A 193 4.51 3.22 -2.82
CA ILE A 193 4.81 2.15 -1.86
C ILE A 193 6.30 1.89 -1.96
N THR A 194 7.05 2.03 -0.87
CA THR A 194 8.51 2.01 -0.93
C THR A 194 9.10 0.97 0.01
N GLN A 195 10.21 0.35 -0.41
CA GLN A 195 11.06 -0.49 0.43
C GLN A 195 12.40 0.21 0.63
N PHE A 196 12.30 1.39 1.24
CA PHE A 196 13.35 2.38 1.40
C PHE A 196 13.68 2.56 2.87
N ASP A 197 14.93 2.89 3.17
CA ASP A 197 15.24 3.43 4.49
C ASP A 197 14.57 4.81 4.68
N LYS A 198 14.59 5.31 5.91
CA LYS A 198 14.04 6.64 6.22
C LYS A 198 14.64 7.76 5.37
N LYS A 199 15.93 7.69 5.04
CA LYS A 199 16.65 8.74 4.31
C LYS A 199 16.11 8.84 2.88
N PHE A 200 16.04 7.72 2.15
CA PHE A 200 15.56 7.71 0.77
C PHE A 200 14.08 8.09 0.66
N ASN A 201 13.25 7.77 1.66
CA ASN A 201 11.85 8.23 1.70
C ASN A 201 11.74 9.75 1.81
N ILE A 202 12.55 10.37 2.67
CA ILE A 202 12.61 11.82 2.82
C ILE A 202 13.13 12.46 1.52
N GLU A 203 14.22 11.92 0.98
CA GLU A 203 14.82 12.40 -0.26
C GLU A 203 13.85 12.31 -1.44
N LEU A 204 13.04 11.24 -1.54
CA LEU A 204 12.01 11.10 -2.56
C LEU A 204 10.97 12.24 -2.45
N ALA A 205 10.42 12.49 -1.27
CA ALA A 205 9.42 13.55 -1.06
C ALA A 205 9.97 14.97 -1.28
N GLU A 206 11.24 15.20 -0.95
CA GLU A 206 11.89 16.51 -1.13
C GLU A 206 12.26 16.81 -2.59
N ASN A 207 12.39 15.80 -3.45
CA ASN A 207 12.91 15.96 -4.82
C ASN A 207 11.93 15.54 -5.93
N VAL A 208 10.78 14.96 -5.59
CA VAL A 208 9.78 14.50 -6.57
C VAL A 208 8.42 15.13 -6.30
N GLU A 209 7.94 15.92 -7.26
CA GLU A 209 6.64 16.59 -7.23
C GLU A 209 5.50 15.61 -7.52
N GLY A 210 4.30 15.89 -6.99
CA GLY A 210 3.08 15.15 -7.33
C GLY A 210 2.86 13.82 -6.62
N ILE A 211 3.69 13.45 -5.63
CA ILE A 211 3.42 12.34 -4.71
C ILE A 211 2.60 12.84 -3.52
N ASP A 212 1.43 12.28 -3.30
CA ASP A 212 0.56 12.66 -2.18
C ASP A 212 0.95 11.88 -0.90
N ILE A 213 1.20 10.57 -1.04
CA ILE A 213 1.51 9.67 0.09
C ILE A 213 2.68 8.76 -0.28
N ILE A 214 3.61 8.57 0.67
CA ILE A 214 4.63 7.53 0.64
C ILE A 214 4.34 6.56 1.79
N LEU A 215 3.89 5.36 1.44
CA LEU A 215 3.73 4.23 2.36
C LEU A 215 5.07 3.50 2.49
N CYS A 216 5.75 3.74 3.61
CA CYS A 216 7.12 3.30 3.81
C CYS A 216 7.20 1.93 4.45
N GLY A 217 7.88 1.02 3.77
CA GLY A 217 8.49 -0.17 4.31
C GLY A 217 9.99 0.02 4.38
N ASP A 218 10.61 -0.41 5.47
CA ASP A 218 12.05 -0.32 5.64
C ASP A 218 12.61 -1.73 5.86
N PRO A 219 13.51 -2.22 4.98
CA PRO A 219 14.07 -3.55 5.11
C PRO A 219 15.05 -3.70 6.29
N ILE A 220 15.49 -2.59 6.91
CA ILE A 220 16.60 -2.56 7.86
C ILE A 220 16.21 -1.86 9.18
N THR A 221 15.60 -0.68 9.12
CA THR A 221 15.37 0.16 10.32
C THR A 221 13.90 0.24 10.71
N ARG A 222 13.63 0.17 12.03
CA ARG A 222 12.28 0.24 12.56
C ARG A 222 11.85 1.69 12.71
N ASN A 223 10.88 2.11 11.91
CA ASN A 223 10.29 3.43 11.98
C ASN A 223 8.78 3.32 12.18
N GLN A 224 8.20 4.31 12.86
CA GLN A 224 6.77 4.44 13.02
C GLN A 224 6.39 5.92 13.02
N GLY A 225 5.21 6.24 12.51
CA GLY A 225 4.67 7.59 12.54
C GLY A 225 4.41 8.17 11.16
N ILE A 226 3.86 9.37 11.17
CA ILE A 226 3.56 10.15 9.99
C ILE A 226 4.39 11.44 10.01
N ARG A 227 4.94 11.82 8.85
CA ARG A 227 5.64 13.09 8.64
C ARG A 227 5.08 13.77 7.41
N LYS A 228 4.92 15.10 7.50
CA LYS A 228 4.58 15.94 6.35
C LYS A 228 5.86 16.56 5.79
N ILE A 229 6.00 16.56 4.48
CA ILE A 229 7.04 17.28 3.74
C ILE A 229 6.35 18.19 2.72
N ILE A 230 6.87 19.41 2.56
CA ILE A 230 6.45 20.29 1.47
C ILE A 230 7.29 19.90 0.26
N SER A 231 6.65 19.34 -0.76
CA SER A 231 7.30 18.94 -2.02
C SER A 231 7.63 20.16 -2.88
N PRO A 232 8.47 20.03 -3.94
CA PRO A 232 8.91 21.18 -4.73
C PRO A 232 7.78 21.98 -5.42
N ASP A 233 6.64 21.33 -5.68
CA ASP A 233 5.41 21.94 -6.20
C ASP A 233 4.56 22.63 -5.13
N SER A 234 5.10 22.79 -3.92
CA SER A 234 4.44 23.37 -2.74
C SER A 234 3.23 22.59 -2.20
N ASN A 235 3.02 21.36 -2.65
CA ASN A 235 2.04 20.44 -2.07
C ASN A 235 2.61 19.74 -0.83
N ILE A 236 1.73 19.07 -0.07
CA ILE A 236 2.14 18.25 1.07
C ILE A 236 2.24 16.80 0.63
N THR A 237 3.40 16.20 0.82
CA THR A 237 3.59 14.74 0.77
C THR A 237 3.57 14.18 2.20
N TYR A 238 2.74 13.16 2.42
CA TYR A 238 2.65 12.43 3.68
C TYR A 238 3.53 11.18 3.63
N ILE A 239 4.51 11.11 4.51
CA ILE A 239 5.38 9.94 4.66
C ILE A 239 4.92 9.15 5.88
N VAL A 240 4.60 7.87 5.69
CA VAL A 240 3.97 7.04 6.72
C VAL A 240 4.79 5.77 6.94
N TRP A 241 5.31 5.56 8.15
CA TRP A 241 6.07 4.38 8.54
C TRP A 241 5.28 3.51 9.51
N ILE A 242 5.49 2.19 9.42
CA ILE A 242 5.01 1.23 10.40
C ILE A 242 6.06 0.17 10.72
N ASP A 243 6.19 -0.19 12.00
CA ASP A 243 7.17 -1.19 12.45
C ASP A 243 6.82 -2.57 11.89
N ASN A 244 7.81 -3.18 11.22
CA ASN A 244 7.72 -4.47 10.54
C ASN A 244 7.16 -5.55 11.46
N ASN A 245 6.23 -6.36 10.97
CA ASN A 245 5.72 -7.56 11.66
C ASN A 245 5.09 -7.30 13.06
N LYS A 246 4.81 -6.03 13.42
CA LYS A 246 4.26 -5.69 14.75
C LYS A 246 2.92 -5.00 14.70
N TYR A 247 2.69 -4.18 13.68
CA TYR A 247 1.47 -3.41 13.58
C TYR A 247 0.83 -3.56 12.21
N PHE A 248 -0.49 -3.53 12.23
CA PHE A 248 -1.34 -3.26 11.10
C PHE A 248 -1.62 -1.76 11.05
N GLY A 249 -1.40 -1.12 9.90
CA GLY A 249 -1.56 0.31 9.74
C GLY A 249 -2.94 0.64 9.22
N ASP A 250 -3.52 1.72 9.72
CA ASP A 250 -4.74 2.31 9.18
C ASP A 250 -4.49 3.80 8.98
N LEU A 251 -4.49 4.20 7.70
CA LEU A 251 -4.35 5.56 7.25
C LEU A 251 -5.69 6.03 6.69
N LEU A 252 -6.43 6.80 7.46
CA LEU A 252 -7.66 7.45 7.03
C LEU A 252 -7.31 8.73 6.29
N ILE A 253 -7.75 8.82 5.04
CA ILE A 253 -7.66 10.04 4.24
C ILE A 253 -9.06 10.62 4.02
N ASP A 254 -9.24 11.86 4.46
CA ASP A 254 -10.43 12.66 4.16
C ASP A 254 -10.16 13.43 2.86
N ILE A 255 -11.05 13.28 1.89
CA ILE A 255 -10.89 13.81 0.53
C ILE A 255 -11.98 14.83 0.25
N GLU A 256 -11.57 16.02 -0.18
CA GLU A 256 -12.46 17.07 -0.66
C GLU A 256 -12.02 17.49 -2.06
N GLN A 257 -12.97 17.60 -2.98
CA GLN A 257 -12.69 17.98 -4.38
C GLN A 257 -11.58 17.12 -5.01
N LYS A 258 -11.57 15.81 -4.69
CA LYS A 258 -10.59 14.83 -5.18
C LYS A 258 -9.14 15.12 -4.75
N LYS A 259 -8.95 15.85 -3.65
CA LYS A 259 -7.65 16.11 -3.01
C LYS A 259 -7.71 15.77 -1.54
N ILE A 260 -6.57 15.40 -0.95
CA ILE A 260 -6.47 15.14 0.49
C ILE A 260 -6.71 16.46 1.25
N HIS A 261 -7.78 16.49 2.05
CA HIS A 261 -8.05 17.56 3.00
C HIS A 261 -7.35 17.29 4.34
N LYS A 262 -7.44 16.05 4.83
CA LYS A 262 -6.90 15.63 6.12
C LYS A 262 -6.45 14.17 6.09
N VAL A 263 -5.47 13.87 6.93
CA VAL A 263 -4.93 12.52 7.13
C VAL A 263 -4.89 12.23 8.61
N GLU A 264 -5.45 11.09 8.99
CA GLU A 264 -5.33 10.49 10.31
C GLU A 264 -4.63 9.14 10.19
N TRP A 265 -3.84 8.79 11.21
CA TRP A 265 -3.07 7.56 11.20
C TRP A 265 -3.11 6.88 12.54
N GLN A 266 -3.39 5.59 12.52
CA GLN A 266 -3.31 4.73 13.68
C GLN A 266 -2.58 3.42 13.35
N LYS A 267 -2.08 2.78 14.41
CA LYS A 267 -1.43 1.48 14.34
C LYS A 267 -2.15 0.52 15.28
N ILE A 268 -2.45 -0.67 14.77
CA ILE A 268 -3.15 -1.72 15.49
C ILE A 268 -2.13 -2.83 15.78
N PRO A 269 -1.87 -3.18 17.06
CA PRO A 269 -0.92 -4.24 17.40
C PRO A 269 -1.32 -5.59 16.81
N LEU A 270 -0.36 -6.29 16.21
CA LEU A 270 -0.48 -7.70 15.85
C LEU A 270 -0.12 -8.56 17.06
N LEU A 271 -0.57 -9.82 17.06
CA LEU A 271 -0.65 -10.69 18.24
C LEU A 271 0.63 -10.86 19.11
N ASP A 272 1.83 -10.55 18.62
CA ASP A 272 3.03 -10.61 19.46
C ASP A 272 3.03 -9.53 20.56
N ASP A 273 2.32 -8.41 20.34
CA ASP A 273 2.14 -7.31 21.29
C ASP A 273 0.84 -7.47 22.12
N ILE A 274 -0.03 -8.40 21.75
CA ILE A 274 -1.22 -8.78 22.53
C ILE A 274 -0.80 -9.98 23.38
N SER A 275 -0.55 -9.78 24.68
CA SER A 275 -0.18 -10.88 25.59
C SER A 275 -1.06 -12.12 25.35
N ASP A 276 -0.51 -13.34 25.53
CA ASP A 276 -1.18 -14.66 25.39
C ASP A 276 -2.51 -14.83 26.18
N LYS A 277 -3.03 -13.79 26.83
CA LYS A 277 -4.27 -13.75 27.59
C LYS A 277 -5.53 -13.52 26.76
N ILE A 278 -5.44 -13.11 25.50
CA ILE A 278 -6.63 -12.98 24.66
C ILE A 278 -6.82 -14.27 23.88
N ASP A 279 -7.82 -15.05 24.29
CA ASP A 279 -8.27 -16.20 23.52
C ASP A 279 -8.84 -15.70 22.19
N ILE A 280 -8.20 -16.08 21.08
CA ILE A 280 -8.63 -15.74 19.73
C ILE A 280 -10.10 -16.17 19.51
N LEU A 281 -10.56 -17.20 20.23
CA LEU A 281 -11.95 -17.65 20.19
C LEU A 281 -12.94 -16.64 20.78
N ASP A 282 -12.54 -15.75 21.68
CA ASP A 282 -13.44 -14.75 22.27
C ASP A 282 -13.62 -13.53 21.36
N LEU A 283 -12.66 -13.26 20.46
CA LEU A 283 -12.82 -12.28 19.38
C LEU A 283 -13.72 -12.79 18.26
N LEU A 284 -13.81 -14.11 18.08
CA LEU A 284 -14.62 -14.78 17.06
C LEU A 284 -16.07 -15.08 17.50
N LYS A 285 -16.41 -14.88 18.78
CA LYS A 285 -17.73 -15.19 19.34
C LYS A 285 -18.69 -13.99 19.41
N ASN A 286 -18.23 -12.80 19.01
CA ASN A 286 -19.04 -11.58 19.05
C ASN A 286 -19.64 -11.18 17.68
N ASP A 287 -19.64 -12.11 16.71
CA ASP A 287 -20.41 -12.01 15.45
C ASP A 287 -21.60 -12.99 15.46
#